data_AF-A0A2P6TLQ5-F1
#
_entry.id   AF-A0A2P6TLQ5-F1
#
_cell.length_a   1.000
_cell.length_b   1.000
_cell.length_c   1.000
_cell.angle_alpha   90.00
_cell.angle_beta   90.00
_cell.angle_gamma   90.00
#
_symmetry.space_group_name_H-M   'P 1'
#
loop_
_entity.id
_entity.type
_entity.pdbx_description
1 polymer ?
#
loop_
_entity_poly.entity_id
_entity_poly.type
_entity_poly.pdbx_seq_one_letter_code
_entity_poly.pdbx_strand_id
1 'polypeptide(L)'
;MHSGFSGSGGSSSSARLDRAWERLWSSLSLPRLNRSKVQELVETVQEAQAEALAGAAAALAAAQKDVELVAAQKDVALVTAQMDVALVAAQKDAVLMEALKTVAMFGLQVEVFELQIKELVADNLRLRGMLDARGLMEYAEERLFSQLDPATKLDRESKWAQLGGRHPALEAAILQANPQWKARWIPDKAVQLYSHLSSLMHRGALPAAVSNKVVLAEGPLSREQMRFLECVAAAVHCPVQLCYLLQQPATRNSRSAPGI
;
A
#
# COMPACT_ATOMS: atom_id res chain seq x y z
N MET A 1 -46.07 23.85 14.58
CA MET A 1 -45.18 22.82 15.14
C MET A 1 -44.15 22.50 14.09
N HIS A 2 -42.95 23.09 14.20
CA HIS A 2 -41.87 22.92 13.23
C HIS A 2 -41.05 21.68 13.57
N SER A 3 -41.00 20.73 12.64
CA SER A 3 -40.05 19.62 12.66
C SER A 3 -38.72 20.09 12.07
N GLY A 4 -37.71 20.20 12.93
CA GLY A 4 -36.31 20.42 12.53
C GLY A 4 -35.68 19.11 12.07
N PHE A 5 -35.21 19.08 10.83
CA PHE A 5 -34.42 17.98 10.28
C PHE A 5 -32.95 18.44 10.24
N SER A 6 -32.18 18.04 11.25
CA SER A 6 -30.73 18.31 11.33
C SER A 6 -29.97 17.24 10.55
N GLY A 7 -29.59 17.56 9.31
CA GLY A 7 -28.72 16.72 8.48
C GLY A 7 -27.25 16.86 8.90
N SER A 8 -26.78 15.93 9.75
CA SER A 8 -25.35 15.72 10.00
C SER A 8 -24.89 14.47 9.22
N GLY A 9 -24.26 14.68 8.07
CA GLY A 9 -23.87 13.59 7.16
C GLY A 9 -22.54 13.77 6.43
N GLY A 10 -21.72 14.77 6.79
CA GLY A 10 -20.47 15.08 6.07
C GLY A 10 -19.18 14.48 6.64
N SER A 11 -19.16 14.10 7.92
CA SER A 11 -17.90 13.82 8.64
C SER A 11 -17.32 12.41 8.46
N SER A 12 -17.95 11.53 7.69
CA SER A 12 -17.58 10.10 7.67
C SER A 12 -16.46 9.75 6.67
N SER A 13 -16.23 10.57 5.64
CA SER A 13 -15.22 10.28 4.60
C SER A 13 -13.83 10.79 4.98
N SER A 14 -13.74 12.04 5.45
CA SER A 14 -12.48 12.63 5.96
C SER A 14 -11.94 11.83 7.15
N ALA A 15 -12.78 11.45 8.10
CA ALA A 15 -12.36 10.63 9.24
C ALA A 15 -11.91 9.21 8.84
N ARG A 16 -12.30 8.69 7.66
CA ARG A 16 -11.81 7.40 7.16
C ARG A 16 -10.45 7.55 6.49
N LEU A 17 -10.25 8.61 5.72
CA LEU A 17 -8.97 8.95 5.11
C LEU A 17 -7.92 9.28 6.17
N ASP A 18 -8.24 10.08 7.17
CA ASP A 18 -7.33 10.40 8.27
C ASP A 18 -6.92 9.14 9.06
N ARG A 19 -7.84 8.19 9.27
CA ARG A 19 -7.53 6.92 9.93
C ARG A 19 -6.75 5.95 9.05
N ALA A 20 -6.98 5.94 7.75
CA ALA A 20 -6.18 5.16 6.80
C ALA A 20 -4.75 5.72 6.72
N TRP A 21 -4.64 7.04 6.76
CA TRP A 21 -3.38 7.77 6.71
C TRP A 21 -2.57 7.63 7.99
N GLU A 22 -3.19 7.73 9.18
CA GLU A 22 -2.52 7.43 10.44
C GLU A 22 -2.06 5.97 10.53
N ARG A 23 -2.82 5.02 9.98
CA ARG A 23 -2.42 3.61 9.93
C ARG A 23 -1.23 3.37 9.02
N LEU A 24 -1.22 4.00 7.84
CA LEU A 24 -0.08 3.96 6.91
C LEU A 24 1.16 4.63 7.49
N TRP A 25 1.01 5.80 8.09
CA TRP A 25 2.10 6.53 8.72
C TRP A 25 2.68 5.79 9.94
N SER A 26 1.81 5.19 10.76
CA SER A 26 2.21 4.38 11.92
C SER A 26 2.82 3.03 11.51
N SER A 27 2.39 2.42 10.40
CA SER A 27 2.97 1.16 9.93
C SER A 27 4.35 1.37 9.30
N LEU A 28 4.58 2.51 8.65
CA LEU A 28 5.80 2.79 7.90
C LEU A 28 6.97 3.29 8.77
N SER A 29 6.76 3.60 10.06
CA SER A 29 7.83 4.00 10.99
C SER A 29 8.85 4.97 10.35
N LEU A 30 8.37 6.05 9.72
CA LEU A 30 9.16 7.01 8.93
C LEU A 30 9.54 8.25 9.76
N PRO A 31 10.61 8.26 10.58
CA PRO A 31 10.96 9.41 11.42
C PRO A 31 11.60 10.58 10.65
N ARG A 32 11.80 10.50 9.32
CA ARG A 32 12.62 11.49 8.58
C ARG A 32 12.11 11.93 7.20
N LEU A 33 10.90 11.56 6.79
CA LEU A 33 10.24 12.36 5.74
C LEU A 33 9.85 13.70 6.37
N ASN A 34 10.08 14.81 5.66
CA ASN A 34 9.66 16.13 6.14
C ASN A 34 8.13 16.11 6.23
N ARG A 35 7.61 15.82 7.43
CA ARG A 35 6.19 15.70 7.74
C ARG A 35 5.40 16.86 7.14
N SER A 36 5.97 18.06 7.16
CA SER A 36 5.39 19.26 6.57
C SER A 36 5.14 19.14 5.06
N LYS A 37 6.09 18.60 4.26
CA LYS A 37 5.88 18.44 2.80
C LYS A 37 4.86 17.36 2.44
N VAL A 38 4.83 16.28 3.22
CA VAL A 38 3.82 15.23 3.02
C VAL A 38 2.44 15.75 3.42
N GLN A 39 2.37 16.52 4.51
CA GLN A 39 1.14 17.09 5.00
C GLN A 39 0.60 18.18 4.07
N GLU A 40 1.47 19.01 3.49
CA GLU A 40 1.13 19.95 2.41
C GLU A 40 0.56 19.23 1.17
N LEU A 41 1.20 18.14 0.72
CA LEU A 41 0.68 17.34 -0.40
C LEU A 41 -0.68 16.69 -0.08
N VAL A 42 -0.88 16.24 1.16
CA VAL A 42 -2.16 15.66 1.60
C VAL A 42 -3.25 16.74 1.67
N GLU A 43 -2.94 17.91 2.20
CA GLU A 43 -3.85 19.05 2.28
C GLU A 43 -4.27 19.52 0.88
N THR A 44 -3.33 19.65 -0.06
CA THR A 44 -3.65 20.03 -1.45
C THR A 44 -4.56 19.00 -2.15
N VAL A 45 -4.37 17.71 -1.90
CA VAL A 45 -5.24 16.65 -2.43
C VAL A 45 -6.62 16.68 -1.76
N GLN A 46 -6.69 16.91 -0.45
CA GLN A 46 -7.95 17.03 0.29
C GLN A 46 -8.76 18.25 -0.14
N GLU A 47 -8.11 19.40 -0.38
CA GLU A 47 -8.74 20.62 -0.89
C GLU A 47 -9.31 20.40 -2.28
N ALA A 48 -8.52 19.83 -3.20
CA ALA A 48 -8.98 19.50 -4.55
C ALA A 48 -10.18 18.52 -4.52
N GLN A 49 -10.17 17.56 -3.59
CA GLN A 49 -11.27 16.61 -3.42
C GLN A 49 -12.53 17.28 -2.84
N ALA A 50 -12.37 18.18 -1.87
CA ALA A 50 -13.48 18.92 -1.28
C ALA A 50 -14.13 19.85 -2.31
N GLU A 51 -13.34 20.53 -3.14
CA GLU A 51 -13.82 21.40 -4.21
C GLU A 51 -14.58 20.60 -5.29
N ALA A 52 -14.05 19.43 -5.67
CA ALA A 52 -14.73 18.53 -6.60
C ALA A 52 -16.07 18.00 -6.05
N LEU A 53 -16.11 17.59 -4.77
CA LEU A 53 -17.34 17.14 -4.12
C LEU A 53 -18.36 18.28 -3.95
N ALA A 54 -17.90 19.49 -3.64
CA ALA A 54 -18.74 20.67 -3.58
C ALA A 54 -19.33 21.01 -4.96
N GLY A 55 -18.54 20.91 -6.03
CA GLY A 55 -19.02 21.06 -7.40
C GLY A 55 -20.09 20.03 -7.78
N ALA A 56 -19.87 18.76 -7.41
CA ALA A 56 -20.85 17.69 -7.63
C ALA A 56 -22.14 17.89 -6.83
N ALA A 57 -22.04 18.31 -5.56
CA ALA A 57 -23.19 18.60 -4.71
C ALA A 57 -23.97 19.84 -5.19
N ALA A 58 -23.28 20.88 -5.67
CA ALA A 58 -23.89 22.06 -6.25
C ALA A 58 -24.63 21.73 -7.56
N ALA A 59 -24.04 20.89 -8.42
CA ALA A 59 -24.71 20.40 -9.63
C ALA A 59 -25.97 19.59 -9.30
N LEU A 60 -25.92 18.76 -8.24
CA LEU A 60 -27.08 18.00 -7.76
C LEU A 60 -28.18 18.92 -7.21
N ALA A 61 -27.81 19.95 -6.44
CA ALA A 61 -28.75 20.92 -5.89
C ALA A 61 -29.39 21.81 -6.97
N ALA A 62 -28.64 22.20 -8.00
CA ALA A 62 -29.16 22.92 -9.15
C ALA A 62 -30.19 22.06 -9.91
N ALA A 63 -29.85 20.78 -10.17
CA ALA A 63 -30.78 19.84 -10.78
C ALA A 63 -32.06 19.63 -9.95
N GLN A 64 -31.98 19.67 -8.61
CA GLN A 64 -33.16 19.60 -7.73
C GLN A 64 -34.03 20.87 -7.80
N LYS A 65 -33.41 22.06 -7.90
CA LYS A 65 -34.13 23.33 -7.94
C LYS A 65 -34.88 23.56 -9.26
N ASP A 66 -34.30 23.11 -10.37
CA ASP A 66 -34.96 23.15 -11.68
C ASP A 66 -36.22 22.26 -11.70
N VAL A 67 -36.25 21.17 -10.91
CA VAL A 67 -37.42 20.29 -10.73
C VAL A 67 -38.54 20.97 -9.95
N GLU A 68 -38.24 21.72 -8.89
CA GLU A 68 -39.27 22.47 -8.14
C GLU A 68 -39.91 23.57 -8.99
N LEU A 69 -39.13 24.18 -9.89
CA LEU A 69 -39.60 25.22 -10.80
C LEU A 69 -40.53 24.65 -11.91
N VAL A 70 -40.22 23.45 -12.41
CA VAL A 70 -41.10 22.72 -13.36
C VAL A 70 -42.35 22.15 -12.67
N ALA A 71 -42.24 21.69 -11.42
CA ALA A 71 -43.39 21.22 -10.64
C ALA A 71 -44.37 22.35 -10.25
N ALA A 72 -43.89 23.58 -10.14
CA ALA A 72 -44.69 24.77 -9.87
C ALA A 72 -45.42 25.33 -11.11
N GLN A 73 -44.99 24.98 -12.33
CA GLN A 73 -45.67 25.34 -13.59
C GLN A 73 -46.78 24.33 -13.96
N LYS A 74 -47.59 23.92 -12.99
CA LYS A 74 -48.84 23.22 -13.28
C LYS A 74 -49.94 24.23 -13.59
N ASP A 75 -50.03 24.59 -14.87
CA ASP A 75 -51.31 24.74 -15.54
C ASP A 75 -51.14 24.47 -17.05
N VAL A 76 -51.99 23.55 -17.56
CA VAL A 76 -52.26 23.18 -18.96
C VAL A 76 -51.51 21.98 -19.58
N ALA A 77 -52.32 21.00 -20.03
CA ALA A 77 -52.08 19.85 -20.94
C ALA A 77 -51.50 18.52 -20.37
N LEU A 78 -52.39 17.54 -20.16
CA LEU A 78 -52.18 16.27 -19.44
C LEU A 78 -51.43 15.16 -20.20
N VAL A 79 -51.23 15.26 -21.52
CA VAL A 79 -50.56 14.21 -22.33
C VAL A 79 -49.08 14.56 -22.63
N THR A 80 -48.78 15.84 -22.89
CA THR A 80 -47.39 16.34 -22.93
C THR A 80 -46.72 16.23 -21.57
N ALA A 81 -47.44 16.54 -20.49
CA ALA A 81 -46.93 16.42 -19.12
C ALA A 81 -46.48 14.99 -18.73
N GLN A 82 -47.09 13.93 -19.27
CA GLN A 82 -46.63 12.56 -19.00
C GLN A 82 -45.35 12.20 -19.76
N MET A 83 -45.18 12.66 -21.00
CA MET A 83 -43.90 12.54 -21.72
C MET A 83 -42.81 13.40 -21.08
N ASP A 84 -43.14 14.60 -20.61
CA ASP A 84 -42.20 15.50 -19.95
C ASP A 84 -41.73 14.93 -18.60
N VAL A 85 -42.63 14.33 -17.81
CA VAL A 85 -42.27 13.63 -16.56
C VAL A 85 -41.39 12.41 -16.84
N ALA A 86 -41.65 11.65 -17.91
CA ALA A 86 -40.81 10.51 -18.30
C ALA A 86 -39.42 10.95 -18.82
N LEU A 87 -39.35 12.08 -19.56
CA LEU A 87 -38.10 12.66 -20.04
C LEU A 87 -37.25 13.20 -18.89
N VAL A 88 -37.87 13.88 -17.91
CA VAL A 88 -37.22 14.38 -16.70
C VAL A 88 -36.73 13.23 -15.81
N ALA A 89 -37.50 12.14 -15.70
CA ALA A 89 -37.05 10.92 -15.00
C ALA A 89 -35.85 10.26 -15.70
N ALA A 90 -35.86 10.16 -17.04
CA ALA A 90 -34.74 9.63 -17.81
C ALA A 90 -33.48 10.53 -17.71
N GLN A 91 -33.66 11.85 -17.69
CA GLN A 91 -32.55 12.80 -17.45
C GLN A 91 -32.00 12.66 -16.03
N LYS A 92 -32.84 12.43 -15.02
CA LYS A 92 -32.42 12.15 -13.63
C LYS A 92 -31.58 10.88 -13.54
N ASP A 93 -31.99 9.81 -14.19
CA ASP A 93 -31.23 8.56 -14.21
C ASP A 93 -29.89 8.73 -14.95
N ALA A 94 -29.86 9.52 -16.02
CA ALA A 94 -28.62 9.86 -16.73
C ALA A 94 -27.65 10.69 -15.87
N VAL A 95 -28.12 11.71 -15.14
CA VAL A 95 -27.30 12.54 -14.25
C VAL A 95 -26.79 11.72 -13.05
N LEU A 96 -27.63 10.85 -12.48
CA LEU A 96 -27.22 9.95 -11.40
C LEU A 96 -26.17 8.95 -11.87
N MET A 97 -26.32 8.38 -13.06
CA MET A 97 -25.34 7.48 -13.66
C MET A 97 -24.02 8.20 -13.94
N GLU A 98 -24.04 9.44 -14.43
CA GLU A 98 -22.81 10.22 -14.66
C GLU A 98 -22.14 10.62 -13.32
N ALA A 99 -22.92 10.93 -12.29
CA ALA A 99 -22.40 11.17 -10.94
C ALA A 99 -21.79 9.90 -10.32
N LEU A 100 -22.42 8.74 -10.47
CA LEU A 100 -21.88 7.45 -10.02
C LEU A 100 -20.61 7.07 -10.78
N LYS A 101 -20.56 7.31 -12.08
CA LYS A 101 -19.37 7.13 -12.92
C LYS A 101 -18.24 8.06 -12.50
N THR A 102 -18.57 9.30 -12.15
CA THR A 102 -17.62 10.28 -11.61
C THR A 102 -17.08 9.82 -10.26
N VAL A 103 -17.93 9.37 -9.34
CA VAL A 103 -17.53 8.80 -8.04
C VAL A 103 -16.67 7.54 -8.22
N ALA A 104 -17.01 6.66 -9.16
CA ALA A 104 -16.24 5.48 -9.48
C ALA A 104 -14.86 5.84 -10.07
N MET A 105 -14.80 6.82 -10.98
CA MET A 105 -13.53 7.36 -11.47
C MET A 105 -12.67 7.93 -10.34
N PHE A 106 -13.26 8.69 -9.42
CA PHE A 106 -12.54 9.22 -8.26
C PHE A 106 -12.04 8.11 -7.34
N GLY A 107 -12.84 7.06 -7.10
CA GLY A 107 -12.41 5.88 -6.36
C GLY A 107 -11.18 5.21 -7.00
N LEU A 108 -11.23 4.98 -8.32
CA LEU A 108 -10.10 4.44 -9.07
C LEU A 108 -8.88 5.37 -9.05
N GLN A 109 -9.07 6.69 -9.15
CA GLN A 109 -7.98 7.66 -9.04
C GLN A 109 -7.31 7.62 -7.66
N VAL A 110 -8.09 7.50 -6.58
CA VAL A 110 -7.54 7.37 -5.21
C VAL A 110 -6.71 6.10 -5.07
N GLU A 111 -7.17 4.97 -5.60
CA GLU A 111 -6.39 3.72 -5.60
C GLU A 111 -5.09 3.86 -6.41
N VAL A 112 -5.14 4.50 -7.58
CA VAL A 112 -3.96 4.78 -8.40
C VAL A 112 -2.97 5.69 -7.66
N PHE A 113 -3.44 6.76 -7.00
CA PHE A 113 -2.59 7.63 -6.20
C PHE A 113 -1.99 6.90 -4.99
N GLU A 114 -2.73 6.03 -4.33
CA GLU A 114 -2.22 5.24 -3.20
C GLU A 114 -1.08 4.32 -3.66
N LEU A 115 -1.22 3.66 -4.81
CA LEU A 115 -0.17 2.83 -5.41
C LEU A 115 1.05 3.67 -5.79
N GLN A 116 0.86 4.83 -6.42
CA GLN A 116 1.94 5.76 -6.78
C GLN A 116 2.69 6.27 -5.55
N ILE A 117 1.97 6.60 -4.46
CA ILE A 117 2.58 7.05 -3.20
C ILE A 117 3.38 5.91 -2.57
N LYS A 118 2.84 4.68 -2.55
CA LYS A 118 3.57 3.51 -2.02
C LYS A 118 4.85 3.24 -2.79
N GLU A 119 4.81 3.30 -4.13
CA GLU A 119 5.99 3.16 -4.97
C GLU A 119 7.01 4.27 -4.69
N LEU A 120 6.56 5.52 -4.63
CA LEU A 120 7.42 6.68 -4.38
C LEU A 120 8.05 6.64 -2.98
N VAL A 121 7.30 6.24 -1.95
CA VAL A 121 7.79 6.07 -0.58
C VAL A 121 8.83 4.96 -0.52
N ALA A 122 8.56 3.82 -1.16
CA ALA A 122 9.49 2.71 -1.14
C ALA A 122 10.78 3.02 -1.92
N ASP A 123 10.67 3.73 -3.05
CA ASP A 123 11.84 4.22 -3.78
C ASP A 123 12.60 5.28 -2.98
N ASN A 124 11.92 6.15 -2.24
CA ASN A 124 12.56 7.12 -1.36
C ASN A 124 13.30 6.45 -0.20
N LEU A 125 12.68 5.45 0.43
CA LEU A 125 13.29 4.63 1.47
C LEU A 125 14.52 3.89 0.95
N ARG A 126 14.44 3.34 -0.27
CA ARG A 126 15.57 2.72 -0.97
C ARG A 126 16.68 3.73 -1.21
N LEU A 127 16.37 4.88 -1.81
CA LEU A 127 17.35 5.93 -2.13
C LEU A 127 18.02 6.52 -0.88
N ARG A 128 17.28 6.63 0.22
CA ARG A 128 17.80 7.12 1.51
C ARG A 128 18.52 6.04 2.30
N GLY A 129 18.52 4.79 1.84
CA GLY A 129 19.19 3.72 2.56
C GLY A 129 18.53 3.45 3.90
N MET A 130 17.21 3.50 3.95
CA MET A 130 16.42 3.27 5.16
C MET A 130 15.65 1.95 5.10
N LEU A 131 15.85 1.17 4.04
CA LEU A 131 15.20 -0.12 3.88
C LEU A 131 15.96 -1.17 4.68
N ASP A 132 15.33 -1.72 5.71
CA ASP A 132 15.84 -2.89 6.43
C ASP A 132 15.46 -4.19 5.68
N ALA A 133 15.86 -5.34 6.22
CA ALA A 133 15.58 -6.63 5.61
C ALA A 133 14.07 -6.96 5.54
N ARG A 134 13.25 -6.42 6.46
CA ARG A 134 11.79 -6.57 6.42
C ARG A 134 11.19 -5.69 5.32
N GLY A 135 11.59 -4.42 5.28
CA GLY A 135 11.18 -3.47 4.25
C GLY A 135 11.57 -3.96 2.85
N LEU A 136 12.69 -4.67 2.70
CA LEU A 136 13.07 -5.32 1.46
C LEU A 136 12.03 -6.36 0.99
N MET A 137 11.49 -7.18 1.90
CA MET A 137 10.45 -8.15 1.56
C MET A 137 9.15 -7.45 1.15
N GLU A 138 8.74 -6.42 1.87
CA GLU A 138 7.53 -5.64 1.54
C GLU A 138 7.69 -4.93 0.19
N TYR A 139 8.85 -4.31 -0.06
CA TYR A 139 9.18 -3.70 -1.33
C TYR A 139 9.19 -4.70 -2.48
N ALA A 140 9.77 -5.88 -2.25
CA ALA A 140 9.82 -6.91 -3.27
C ALA A 140 8.44 -7.46 -3.59
N GLU A 141 7.58 -7.63 -2.58
CA GLU A 141 6.20 -8.07 -2.81
C GLU A 141 5.40 -7.05 -3.63
N GLU A 142 5.56 -5.77 -3.36
CA GLU A 142 4.93 -4.71 -4.13
C GLU A 142 5.46 -4.72 -5.58
N ARG A 143 6.78 -4.77 -5.77
CA ARG A 143 7.39 -4.74 -7.11
C ARG A 143 7.07 -5.98 -7.95
N LEU A 144 7.16 -7.16 -7.36
CA LEU A 144 6.99 -8.43 -8.08
C LEU A 144 5.52 -8.76 -8.33
N PHE A 145 4.60 -8.27 -7.49
CA PHE A 145 3.19 -8.66 -7.54
C PHE A 145 2.22 -7.48 -7.70
N SER A 146 2.69 -6.26 -8.00
CA SER A 146 1.86 -5.06 -8.25
C SER A 146 0.85 -5.23 -9.38
N GLN A 147 1.14 -6.08 -10.35
CA GLN A 147 0.25 -6.40 -11.47
C GLN A 147 -0.87 -7.40 -11.10
N LEU A 148 -0.99 -7.80 -9.83
CA LEU A 148 -2.19 -8.49 -9.38
C LEU A 148 -3.35 -7.51 -9.31
N ASP A 149 -4.56 -7.99 -9.60
CA ASP A 149 -5.77 -7.20 -9.44
C ASP A 149 -5.83 -6.65 -7.99
N PRO A 150 -5.86 -5.32 -7.80
CA PRO A 150 -5.87 -4.70 -6.48
C PRO A 150 -7.09 -5.11 -5.64
N ALA A 151 -8.20 -5.53 -6.28
CA ALA A 151 -9.36 -6.07 -5.59
C ALA A 151 -9.05 -7.42 -4.91
N THR A 152 -8.06 -8.15 -5.41
CA THR A 152 -7.66 -9.45 -4.88
C THR A 152 -6.56 -9.26 -3.84
N LYS A 153 -6.96 -9.03 -2.58
CA LYS A 153 -6.04 -9.08 -1.44
C LYS A 153 -5.55 -10.51 -1.21
N LEU A 154 -4.52 -10.91 -1.93
CA LEU A 154 -3.82 -12.16 -1.67
C LEU A 154 -2.99 -12.03 -0.40
N ASP A 155 -3.07 -13.06 0.45
CA ASP A 155 -2.11 -13.22 1.53
C ASP A 155 -0.69 -13.47 0.98
N ARG A 156 0.29 -13.33 1.85
CA ARG A 156 1.70 -13.47 1.48
C ARG A 156 2.02 -14.85 0.91
N GLU A 157 1.48 -15.90 1.52
CA GLU A 157 1.70 -17.27 1.08
C GLU A 157 1.24 -17.46 -0.37
N SER A 158 0.03 -16.99 -0.69
CA SER A 158 -0.55 -17.02 -2.02
C SER A 158 0.24 -16.20 -3.03
N LYS A 159 0.77 -15.03 -2.65
CA LYS A 159 1.65 -14.24 -3.53
C LYS A 159 2.90 -15.03 -3.91
N TRP A 160 3.60 -15.58 -2.92
CA TRP A 160 4.83 -16.34 -3.15
C TRP A 160 4.57 -17.71 -3.82
N ALA A 161 3.38 -18.29 -3.67
CA ALA A 161 2.99 -19.50 -4.40
C ALA A 161 2.91 -19.28 -5.92
N GLN A 162 2.63 -18.05 -6.36
CA GLN A 162 2.61 -17.67 -7.77
C GLN A 162 3.99 -17.34 -8.34
N LEU A 163 5.06 -17.41 -7.52
CA LEU A 163 6.40 -17.00 -7.93
C LEU A 163 6.89 -17.76 -9.17
N GLY A 164 6.79 -19.10 -9.20
CA GLY A 164 7.28 -19.90 -10.33
C GLY A 164 6.58 -19.61 -11.65
N GLY A 165 5.30 -19.26 -11.60
CA GLY A 165 4.53 -18.89 -12.80
C GLY A 165 4.86 -17.49 -13.32
N ARG A 166 5.14 -16.54 -12.43
CA ARG A 166 5.34 -15.13 -12.79
C ARG A 166 6.80 -14.72 -12.96
N HIS A 167 7.68 -15.27 -12.13
CA HIS A 167 9.09 -14.91 -12.01
C HIS A 167 9.98 -16.18 -11.96
N PRO A 168 9.98 -17.01 -13.02
CA PRO A 168 10.71 -18.28 -13.03
C PRO A 168 12.23 -18.10 -12.83
N ALA A 169 12.79 -16.97 -13.28
CA ALA A 169 14.21 -16.66 -13.07
C ALA A 169 14.56 -16.44 -11.58
N LEU A 170 13.68 -15.78 -10.82
CA LEU A 170 13.87 -15.59 -9.38
C LEU A 170 13.69 -16.92 -8.63
N GLU A 171 12.69 -17.74 -9.00
CA GLU A 171 12.54 -19.08 -8.43
C GLU A 171 13.81 -19.92 -8.66
N ALA A 172 14.33 -19.95 -9.89
CA ALA A 172 15.56 -20.67 -10.22
C ALA A 172 16.76 -20.17 -9.41
N ALA A 173 16.92 -18.84 -9.28
CA ALA A 173 17.98 -18.25 -8.47
C ALA A 173 17.89 -18.64 -6.99
N ILE A 174 16.68 -18.64 -6.41
CA ILE A 174 16.44 -19.07 -5.02
C ILE A 174 16.84 -20.54 -4.83
N LEU A 175 16.42 -21.42 -5.75
CA LEU A 175 16.74 -22.85 -5.69
C LEU A 175 18.23 -23.13 -5.91
N GLN A 176 18.89 -22.38 -6.80
CA GLN A 176 20.34 -22.45 -7.00
C GLN A 176 21.09 -22.00 -5.73
N ALA A 177 20.64 -20.91 -5.09
CA ALA A 177 21.26 -20.40 -3.87
C ALA A 177 20.99 -21.30 -2.64
N ASN A 178 19.92 -22.10 -2.67
CA ASN A 178 19.54 -23.01 -1.60
C ASN A 178 19.22 -24.41 -2.17
N PRO A 179 20.24 -25.22 -2.53
CA PRO A 179 20.04 -26.51 -3.23
C PRO A 179 19.20 -27.54 -2.47
N GLN A 180 19.04 -27.36 -1.15
CA GLN A 180 18.24 -28.22 -0.29
C GLN A 180 16.73 -27.93 -0.43
N TRP A 181 16.36 -26.77 -1.00
CA TRP A 181 14.97 -26.33 -1.09
C TRP A 181 14.24 -26.96 -2.27
N LYS A 182 12.92 -27.00 -2.15
CA LYS A 182 11.99 -27.37 -3.23
C LYS A 182 11.14 -26.15 -3.55
N ALA A 183 10.74 -25.98 -4.82
CA ALA A 183 9.91 -24.84 -5.25
C ALA A 183 8.67 -24.65 -4.36
N ARG A 184 7.97 -25.75 -4.05
CA ARG A 184 6.79 -25.76 -3.17
C ARG A 184 7.01 -25.26 -1.73
N TRP A 185 8.26 -25.13 -1.28
CA TRP A 185 8.59 -24.64 0.07
C TRP A 185 8.87 -23.14 0.10
N ILE A 186 9.05 -22.49 -1.05
CA ILE A 186 9.35 -21.06 -1.13
C ILE A 186 8.27 -20.21 -0.43
N PRO A 187 6.96 -20.47 -0.60
CA PRO A 187 5.91 -19.69 0.08
C PRO A 187 6.02 -19.77 1.60
N ASP A 188 6.11 -20.98 2.15
CA ASP A 188 6.27 -21.22 3.59
C ASP A 188 7.51 -20.52 4.15
N LYS A 189 8.63 -20.62 3.43
CA LYS A 189 9.90 -20.00 3.82
C LYS A 189 9.82 -18.47 3.81
N ALA A 190 9.15 -17.89 2.82
CA ALA A 190 8.92 -16.44 2.76
C ALA A 190 8.07 -15.95 3.95
N VAL A 191 6.99 -16.66 4.29
CA VAL A 191 6.13 -16.33 5.45
C VAL A 191 6.88 -16.48 6.78
N GLN A 192 7.62 -17.57 6.97
CA GLN A 192 8.43 -17.79 8.16
C GLN A 192 9.51 -16.72 8.32
N LEU A 193 10.21 -16.40 7.23
CA LEU A 193 11.25 -15.37 7.22
C LEU A 193 10.67 -14.00 7.55
N TYR A 194 9.55 -13.61 6.94
CA TYR A 194 8.94 -12.32 7.26
C TYR A 194 8.53 -12.25 8.73
N SER A 195 7.92 -13.30 9.27
CA SER A 195 7.51 -13.34 10.69
C SER A 195 8.72 -13.19 11.61
N HIS A 196 9.84 -13.84 11.27
CA HIS A 196 11.12 -13.70 11.97
C HIS A 196 11.68 -12.27 11.88
N LEU A 197 11.72 -11.68 10.69
CA LEU A 197 12.17 -10.30 10.46
C LEU A 197 11.34 -9.28 11.25
N SER A 198 10.01 -9.45 11.26
CA SER A 198 9.12 -8.62 12.07
C SER A 198 9.45 -8.71 13.56
N SER A 199 9.71 -9.93 14.07
CA SER A 199 10.14 -10.13 15.46
C SER A 199 11.48 -9.42 15.77
N LEU A 200 12.47 -9.52 14.86
CA LEU A 200 13.75 -8.84 15.03
C LEU A 200 13.63 -7.32 15.02
N MET A 201 12.76 -6.77 14.17
CA MET A 201 12.47 -5.34 14.09
C MET A 201 11.92 -4.82 15.43
N HIS A 202 10.93 -5.51 16.01
CA HIS A 202 10.38 -5.13 17.33
C HIS A 202 11.39 -5.23 18.48
N ARG A 203 12.44 -6.04 18.33
CA ARG A 203 13.54 -6.16 19.30
C ARG A 203 14.68 -5.16 19.05
N GLY A 204 14.64 -4.39 17.96
CA GLY A 204 15.75 -3.53 17.54
C GLY A 204 17.02 -4.32 17.18
N ALA A 205 16.87 -5.59 16.79
CA ALA A 205 17.98 -6.51 16.52
C ALA A 205 18.41 -6.50 15.04
N LEU A 206 17.66 -5.82 14.17
CA LEU A 206 18.08 -5.61 12.78
C LEU A 206 19.11 -4.49 12.73
N PRO A 207 20.23 -4.66 12.01
CA PRO A 207 21.17 -3.58 11.80
C PRO A 207 20.45 -2.43 11.09
N ALA A 208 20.67 -1.21 11.57
CA ALA A 208 20.26 -0.03 10.84
C ALA A 208 20.92 -0.07 9.45
N ALA A 209 20.16 0.28 8.42
CA ALA A 209 20.71 0.38 7.09
C ALA A 209 21.84 1.43 7.09
N VAL A 210 22.97 1.06 6.48
CA VAL A 210 24.17 1.89 6.38
C VAL A 210 24.34 2.23 4.91
N SER A 211 24.29 3.53 4.58
CA SER A 211 24.23 3.98 3.18
C SER A 211 22.94 3.53 2.49
N ASN A 212 22.83 3.83 1.19
CA ASN A 212 21.81 3.38 0.23
C ASN A 212 21.71 1.86 0.01
N LYS A 213 22.03 1.00 1.01
CA LYS A 213 22.04 -0.46 0.88
C LYS A 213 21.32 -1.13 2.05
N VAL A 214 20.65 -2.26 1.76
CA VAL A 214 20.06 -3.13 2.79
C VAL A 214 21.17 -3.97 3.42
N VAL A 215 21.35 -3.91 4.74
CA VAL A 215 22.35 -4.70 5.44
C VAL A 215 21.76 -6.03 5.87
N LEU A 216 22.33 -7.13 5.39
CA LEU A 216 21.99 -8.49 5.79
C LEU A 216 23.13 -9.02 6.66
N ALA A 217 22.86 -9.22 7.94
CA ALA A 217 23.87 -9.66 8.90
C ALA A 217 23.64 -11.09 9.38
N GLU A 218 24.70 -11.88 9.37
CA GLU A 218 24.73 -13.21 9.97
C GLU A 218 24.64 -13.09 11.50
N GLY A 219 23.87 -13.99 12.12
CA GLY A 219 23.53 -13.92 13.55
C GLY A 219 22.02 -13.69 13.70
N PRO A 220 21.52 -12.45 13.49
CA PRO A 220 20.08 -12.21 13.40
C PRO A 220 19.43 -13.03 12.27
N LEU A 221 20.14 -13.19 11.16
CA LEU A 221 19.73 -14.01 10.03
C LEU A 221 20.63 -15.24 9.89
N SER A 222 20.04 -16.36 9.48
CA SER A 222 20.81 -17.52 9.03
C SER A 222 21.36 -17.28 7.62
N ARG A 223 22.43 -18.00 7.24
CA ARG A 223 22.99 -17.92 5.88
C ARG A 223 21.97 -18.27 4.79
N GLU A 224 21.07 -19.21 5.07
CA GLU A 224 19.97 -19.60 4.19
C GLU A 224 19.01 -18.41 3.96
N GLN A 225 18.62 -17.73 5.03
CA GLN A 225 17.76 -16.54 4.96
C GLN A 225 18.45 -15.38 4.22
N MET A 226 19.75 -15.16 4.46
CA MET A 226 20.52 -14.13 3.77
C MET A 226 20.59 -14.38 2.26
N ARG A 227 20.87 -15.63 1.83
CA ARG A 227 20.89 -15.99 0.41
C ARG A 227 19.54 -15.83 -0.26
N PHE A 228 18.46 -16.20 0.44
CA PHE A 228 17.10 -15.96 -0.05
C PHE A 228 16.86 -14.46 -0.27
N LEU A 229 17.14 -13.61 0.75
CA LEU A 229 16.96 -12.17 0.66
C LEU A 229 17.85 -11.52 -0.41
N GLU A 230 19.06 -12.03 -0.61
CA GLU A 230 19.96 -11.58 -1.68
C GLU A 230 19.37 -11.85 -3.07
N CYS A 231 18.79 -13.03 -3.30
CA CYS A 231 18.11 -13.35 -4.55
C CYS A 231 16.91 -12.41 -4.79
N VAL A 232 16.11 -12.20 -3.74
CA VAL A 232 14.95 -11.29 -3.78
C VAL A 232 15.39 -9.86 -4.09
N ALA A 233 16.44 -9.37 -3.42
CA ALA A 233 16.98 -8.04 -3.63
C ALA A 233 17.52 -7.86 -5.05
N ALA A 234 18.24 -8.84 -5.58
CA ALA A 234 18.75 -8.81 -6.95
C ALA A 234 17.61 -8.71 -7.98
N ALA A 235 16.52 -9.47 -7.79
CA ALA A 235 15.37 -9.44 -8.69
C ALA A 235 14.62 -8.10 -8.71
N VAL A 236 14.69 -7.33 -7.63
CA VAL A 236 14.07 -5.99 -7.55
C VAL A 236 15.11 -4.86 -7.59
N HIS A 237 16.33 -5.17 -8.03
CA HIS A 237 17.44 -4.22 -8.15
C HIS A 237 17.67 -3.37 -6.89
N CYS A 238 17.56 -4.01 -5.72
CA CYS A 238 17.83 -3.40 -4.43
C CYS A 238 19.25 -3.79 -3.97
N PRO A 239 20.16 -2.81 -3.76
CA PRO A 239 21.53 -3.13 -3.37
C PRO A 239 21.59 -3.64 -1.93
N VAL A 240 22.32 -4.74 -1.73
CA VAL A 240 22.52 -5.38 -0.43
C VAL A 240 23.98 -5.36 -0.01
N GLN A 241 24.21 -5.36 1.30
CA GLN A 241 25.52 -5.58 1.91
C GLN A 241 25.44 -6.79 2.83
N LEU A 242 26.28 -7.80 2.57
CA LEU A 242 26.38 -9.00 3.38
C LEU A 242 27.43 -8.82 4.47
N CYS A 243 27.03 -9.02 5.72
CA CYS A 243 27.90 -8.96 6.89
C CYS A 243 27.96 -10.34 7.54
N TYR A 244 29.00 -11.11 7.23
CA TYR A 244 29.22 -12.41 7.86
C TYR A 244 29.89 -12.25 9.22
N LEU A 245 29.54 -13.11 10.17
CA LEU A 245 30.30 -13.20 11.40
C LEU A 245 31.66 -13.77 11.02
N LEU A 246 32.70 -12.94 11.11
CA LEU A 246 34.08 -13.44 11.10
C LEU A 246 34.13 -14.52 12.17
N GLN A 247 34.37 -15.78 11.76
CA GLN A 247 34.63 -16.86 12.70
C GLN A 247 35.73 -16.34 13.62
N GLN A 248 35.38 -16.03 14.88
CA GLN A 248 36.40 -15.64 15.84
C GLN A 248 37.40 -16.79 15.83
N PRO A 249 38.69 -16.52 15.57
CA PRO A 249 39.69 -17.57 15.52
C PRO A 249 39.57 -18.30 16.84
N ALA A 250 39.20 -19.59 16.77
CA ALA A 250 38.93 -20.42 17.94
C ALA A 250 40.03 -20.13 18.94
N THR A 251 39.68 -19.46 20.05
CA THR A 251 40.65 -19.08 21.07
C THR A 251 41.30 -20.38 21.49
N ARG A 252 42.53 -20.57 21.01
CA ARG A 252 43.30 -21.79 21.20
C ARG A 252 43.41 -21.93 22.69
N ASN A 253 42.60 -22.82 23.28
CA ASN A 253 42.55 -23.09 24.71
C ASN A 253 44.00 -23.32 25.16
N SER A 254 44.62 -22.26 25.69
CA SER A 254 45.85 -22.35 26.44
C SER A 254 45.48 -23.08 27.72
N ARG A 255 45.45 -24.40 27.64
CA ARG A 255 45.51 -25.28 28.81
C ARG A 255 46.76 -24.84 29.59
N SER A 256 46.55 -23.98 30.57
CA SER A 256 47.49 -23.79 31.66
C SER A 256 47.69 -25.17 32.28
N ALA A 257 48.87 -25.75 32.10
CA ALA A 257 49.25 -26.96 32.81
C ALA A 257 49.12 -26.70 34.32
N PRO A 258 48.54 -27.63 35.10
CA PRO A 258 48.63 -27.54 36.55
C PRO A 258 50.11 -27.69 36.94
N GLY A 259 50.64 -26.68 37.63
CA GLY A 259 51.98 -26.72 38.19
C GLY A 259 52.13 -27.89 39.15
N ILE A 260 53.27 -28.57 39.01
CA ILE A 260 53.80 -29.61 39.89
C ILE A 260 54.20 -28.97 41.23
#